data_AF-A0A4C1U9X2-F1
#
_entry.id   AF-A0A4C1U9X2-F1
#
_cell.length_a   1.000
_cell.length_b   1.000
_cell.length_c   1.000
_cell.angle_alpha   90.00
_cell.angle_beta   90.00
_cell.angle_gamma   90.00
#
_symmetry.space_group_name_H-M   'P 1'
#
loop_
_entity.id
_entity.type
_entity.pdbx_description
1 polymer ?
#
loop_
_entity_poly.entity_id
_entity_poly.type
_entity_poly.pdbx_seq_one_letter_code
_entity_poly.pdbx_strand_id
1 'polypeptide(L)'
;MISHPTIVQGPPDGERPNLTLKITDWKRVSTALEKIDTPPLNSIPDGISTTDEIDSAIGALTSHVRTVVRRCEWEVPASSNRRKFPPDIFELIRAKNAYPTPDHRSITRALQCEVKARVQEFRNKSWSDLMEEIRPTHKAF
;
A
#
# COMPACT_ATOMS: atom_id res chain seq x y z
N MET A 1 -16.97 -30.20 46.61
CA MET A 1 -16.12 -30.28 45.41
C MET A 1 -16.26 -28.97 44.66
N ILE A 2 -15.18 -28.21 44.57
CA ILE A 2 -15.18 -26.87 43.96
C ILE A 2 -14.99 -27.05 42.46
N SER A 3 -15.97 -26.66 41.66
CA SER A 3 -15.84 -26.63 40.20
C SER A 3 -15.11 -25.36 39.79
N HIS A 4 -13.90 -25.50 39.25
CA HIS A 4 -13.19 -24.41 38.58
C HIS A 4 -13.81 -24.18 37.19
N PRO A 5 -14.00 -22.93 36.74
CA PRO A 5 -14.36 -22.67 35.36
C PRO A 5 -13.14 -22.91 34.46
N THR A 6 -13.28 -23.83 33.50
CA THR A 6 -12.32 -24.04 32.43
C THR A 6 -12.31 -22.81 31.52
N ILE A 7 -11.17 -22.11 31.46
CA ILE A 7 -10.95 -21.07 30.46
C ILE A 7 -10.82 -21.78 29.11
N VAL A 8 -11.84 -21.67 28.27
CA VAL A 8 -11.76 -22.05 26.86
C VAL A 8 -10.85 -21.03 26.19
N GLN A 9 -9.59 -21.41 25.92
CA GLN A 9 -8.73 -20.68 25.00
C GLN A 9 -9.43 -20.66 23.64
N GLY A 10 -9.79 -19.46 23.18
CA GLY A 10 -10.22 -19.26 21.80
C GLY A 10 -9.13 -19.69 20.81
N PRO A 11 -9.48 -19.86 19.53
CA PRO A 11 -8.54 -20.31 18.51
C PRO A 11 -7.28 -19.44 18.51
N PRO A 12 -6.07 -20.02 18.39
CA PRO A 12 -4.85 -19.24 18.28
C PRO A 12 -5.01 -18.28 17.11
N ASP A 13 -4.68 -17.02 17.36
CA ASP A 13 -4.87 -15.86 16.49
C ASP A 13 -4.86 -16.25 15.01
N GLY A 14 -6.04 -16.12 14.38
CA GLY A 14 -6.20 -16.39 12.96
C GLY A 14 -5.07 -15.72 12.21
N GLU A 15 -4.23 -16.53 11.58
CA GLU A 15 -3.13 -16.09 10.72
C GLU A 15 -3.67 -14.99 9.82
N ARG A 16 -3.32 -13.75 10.12
CA ARG A 16 -3.68 -12.65 9.23
C ARG A 16 -2.98 -12.99 7.92
N PRO A 17 -3.71 -13.06 6.79
CA PRO A 17 -3.04 -13.21 5.51
C PRO A 17 -2.04 -12.06 5.45
N ASN A 18 -0.77 -12.39 5.24
CA ASN A 18 0.23 -11.41 4.87
C ASN A 18 -0.32 -10.76 3.61
N LEU A 19 -0.91 -9.57 3.78
CA LEU A 19 -1.41 -8.81 2.66
C LEU A 19 -0.16 -8.42 1.90
N THR A 20 0.01 -8.90 0.68
CA THR A 20 1.10 -8.48 -0.19
C THR A 20 0.52 -7.44 -1.12
N LEU A 21 1.06 -6.21 -1.09
CA LEU A 21 0.61 -5.17 -2.00
C LEU A 21 1.39 -5.30 -3.29
N LYS A 22 0.68 -5.41 -4.42
CA LYS A 22 1.30 -5.33 -5.74
C LYS A 22 1.49 -3.87 -6.10
N ILE A 23 2.75 -3.44 -6.21
CA ILE A 23 3.11 -2.10 -6.69
C ILE A 23 3.68 -2.25 -8.09
N THR A 24 3.17 -1.46 -9.02
CA THR A 24 3.72 -1.37 -10.38
C THR A 24 4.70 -0.19 -10.45
N ASP A 25 5.94 -0.45 -10.86
CA ASP A 25 6.90 0.62 -11.16
C ASP A 25 6.61 1.21 -12.55
N TRP A 26 5.84 2.30 -12.56
CA TRP A 26 5.46 2.99 -13.80
C TRP A 26 6.65 3.53 -14.59
N LYS A 27 7.77 3.87 -13.94
CA LYS A 27 8.97 4.33 -14.64
C LYS A 27 9.62 3.18 -15.41
N ARG A 28 9.69 1.99 -14.81
CA ARG A 28 10.14 0.77 -15.51
C ARG A 28 9.16 0.35 -16.61
N VAL A 29 7.85 0.51 -16.42
CA VAL A 29 6.85 0.28 -17.47
C VAL A 29 7.10 1.20 -18.67
N SER A 30 7.33 2.51 -18.45
CA SER A 30 7.65 3.44 -19.53
C SER A 30 8.92 3.06 -20.28
N THR A 31 10.00 2.72 -19.57
CA THR A 31 11.25 2.28 -20.21
C THR A 31 11.10 0.95 -20.95
N ALA A 32 10.28 0.01 -20.43
CA ALA A 32 10.04 -1.28 -21.06
C ALA A 32 9.12 -1.17 -22.29
N LEU A 33 8.25 -0.16 -22.34
CA LEU A 33 7.45 0.17 -23.53
C LEU A 33 8.29 0.90 -24.59
N GLU A 34 9.22 1.76 -24.17
CA GLU A 34 10.16 2.48 -25.05
C GLU A 34 11.20 1.54 -25.67
N LYS A 35 11.65 0.54 -24.90
CA LYS A 35 12.45 -0.58 -25.41
C LYS A 35 11.52 -1.57 -26.11
N ILE A 36 11.23 -1.31 -27.38
CA ILE A 36 10.44 -2.17 -28.26
C ILE A 36 11.18 -3.50 -28.50
N ASP A 37 11.25 -4.37 -27.49
CA ASP A 37 11.79 -5.73 -27.61
C ASP A 37 10.62 -6.64 -28.02
N THR A 38 10.33 -6.65 -29.31
CA THR A 38 9.19 -7.32 -29.96
C THR A 38 9.15 -8.83 -29.71
N PRO A 39 7.95 -9.47 -29.59
CA PRO A 39 7.28 -10.00 -30.79
C PRO A 39 5.78 -9.73 -31.04
N PRO A 40 4.91 -9.12 -30.19
CA PRO A 40 3.46 -9.14 -30.49
C PRO A 40 3.04 -8.10 -31.53
N LEU A 41 3.84 -7.04 -31.71
CA LEU A 41 3.53 -5.93 -32.63
C LEU A 41 3.99 -6.20 -34.07
N ASN A 42 4.97 -7.08 -34.29
CA ASN A 42 5.44 -7.45 -35.63
C ASN A 42 4.43 -8.32 -36.41
N SER A 43 3.38 -8.80 -35.74
CA SER A 43 2.28 -9.55 -36.36
C SER A 43 1.13 -8.63 -36.80
N ILE A 44 1.21 -7.33 -36.50
CA ILE A 44 0.19 -6.36 -36.88
C ILE A 44 0.57 -5.81 -38.26
N PRO A 45 -0.27 -5.97 -39.29
CA PRO A 45 0.00 -5.44 -40.62
C PRO A 45 0.04 -3.90 -40.61
N ASP A 46 0.93 -3.31 -41.40
CA ASP A 46 1.08 -1.84 -41.52
C ASP A 46 -0.18 -1.14 -42.05
N GLY A 47 -1.06 -1.89 -42.72
CA GLY A 47 -2.38 -1.44 -43.16
C GLY A 47 -3.49 -2.18 -42.41
N ILE A 48 -4.38 -1.43 -41.76
CA ILE A 48 -5.59 -1.94 -41.11
C ILE A 48 -6.76 -1.61 -42.05
N SER A 49 -7.24 -2.60 -42.78
CA SER A 49 -8.30 -2.41 -43.78
C SER A 49 -9.61 -3.10 -43.39
N THR A 50 -9.53 -4.13 -42.54
CA THR A 50 -10.66 -4.94 -42.12
C THR A 50 -10.92 -4.82 -40.61
N THR A 51 -12.16 -5.07 -40.20
CA THR A 51 -12.55 -5.07 -38.77
C THR A 51 -11.81 -6.16 -37.97
N ASP A 52 -11.58 -7.32 -38.56
CA ASP A 52 -10.85 -8.43 -37.91
C ASP A 52 -9.37 -8.08 -37.63
N GLU A 53 -8.74 -7.30 -38.50
CA GLU A 53 -7.37 -6.77 -38.29
C GLU A 53 -7.35 -5.75 -37.14
N ILE A 54 -8.39 -4.92 -37.03
CA ILE A 54 -8.53 -3.96 -35.91
C ILE A 54 -8.65 -4.71 -34.59
N ASP A 55 -9.55 -5.69 -34.51
CA ASP A 55 -9.77 -6.48 -33.30
C ASP A 55 -8.50 -7.27 -32.91
N SER A 56 -7.80 -7.82 -33.90
CA SER A 56 -6.53 -8.52 -33.69
C SER A 56 -5.44 -7.58 -33.17
N ALA A 57 -5.32 -6.37 -33.73
CA ALA A 57 -4.34 -5.37 -33.29
C ALA A 57 -4.61 -4.88 -31.85
N ILE A 58 -5.88 -4.63 -31.52
CA ILE A 58 -6.31 -4.27 -30.16
C ILE A 58 -5.96 -5.39 -29.18
N GLY A 59 -6.23 -6.63 -29.55
CA GLY A 59 -5.91 -7.82 -28.74
C GLY A 59 -4.40 -7.96 -28.49
N ALA A 60 -3.58 -7.81 -29.53
CA ALA A 60 -2.13 -7.88 -29.45
C ALA A 60 -1.54 -6.78 -28.55
N LEU A 61 -1.97 -5.53 -28.74
CA LEU A 61 -1.54 -4.40 -27.93
C LEU A 61 -1.92 -4.57 -26.46
N THR A 62 -3.16 -4.96 -26.20
CA THR A 62 -3.67 -5.17 -24.83
C THR A 62 -2.90 -6.28 -24.11
N SER A 63 -2.61 -7.38 -24.81
CA SER A 63 -1.81 -8.48 -24.27
C SER A 63 -0.37 -8.06 -23.94
N HIS A 64 0.22 -7.25 -24.82
CA HIS A 64 1.57 -6.72 -24.62
C HIS A 64 1.65 -5.80 -23.40
N VAL A 65 0.76 -4.79 -23.31
CA VAL A 65 0.70 -3.86 -22.17
C VAL A 65 0.50 -4.62 -20.86
N ARG A 66 -0.42 -5.60 -20.84
CA ARG A 66 -0.64 -6.45 -19.66
C ARG A 66 0.62 -7.21 -19.26
N THR A 67 1.38 -7.71 -20.23
CA THR A 67 2.62 -8.44 -19.98
C THR A 67 3.72 -7.54 -19.42
N VAL A 68 3.88 -6.33 -19.96
CA VAL A 68 4.87 -5.35 -19.48
C VAL A 68 4.52 -4.89 -18.06
N VAL A 69 3.27 -4.51 -17.81
CA VAL A 69 2.80 -4.13 -16.45
C VAL A 69 3.09 -5.25 -15.47
N ARG A 70 2.75 -6.50 -15.80
CA ARG A 70 3.02 -7.66 -14.94
C ARG A 70 4.51 -7.90 -14.68
N ARG A 71 5.39 -7.64 -15.64
CA ARG A 71 6.85 -7.76 -15.46
C ARG A 71 7.45 -6.62 -14.61
N CYS A 72 6.74 -5.50 -14.50
CA CYS A 72 7.11 -4.35 -13.69
C CYS A 72 6.36 -4.29 -12.36
N GLU A 73 5.51 -5.27 -12.08
CA GLU A 73 4.95 -5.50 -10.75
C GLU A 73 6.03 -6.02 -9.81
N TRP A 74 6.00 -5.51 -8.58
CA TRP A 74 6.79 -5.99 -7.48
C TRP A 74 5.88 -6.11 -6.25
N GLU A 75 6.02 -7.25 -5.57
CA GLU A 75 5.35 -7.56 -4.33
C GLU A 75 6.05 -6.89 -3.14
N VAL A 76 5.41 -5.88 -2.57
CA VAL A 76 5.83 -5.29 -1.30
C VAL A 76 5.05 -6.01 -0.20
N PRO A 77 5.69 -6.43 0.91
CA PRO A 77 4.93 -6.79 2.10
C PRO A 77 3.99 -5.62 2.37
N ALA A 78 2.66 -5.82 2.41
CA ALA A 78 1.83 -4.73 2.90
C ALA A 78 2.32 -4.53 4.32
N SER A 79 3.05 -3.44 4.54
CA SER A 79 3.49 -3.05 5.86
C SER A 79 2.20 -2.95 6.62
N SER A 80 1.92 -3.99 7.40
CA SER A 80 0.71 -4.13 8.17
C SER A 80 0.89 -3.12 9.29
N ASN A 81 0.71 -1.85 8.93
CA ASN A 81 0.72 -0.73 9.82
C ASN A 81 -0.66 -0.66 10.49
N ARG A 82 -1.07 -1.81 11.02
CA ARG A 82 -1.81 -1.90 12.27
C ARG A 82 -0.81 -1.80 13.44
N ARG A 83 0.30 -1.04 13.28
CA ARG A 83 1.03 -0.52 14.44
C ARG A 83 -0.01 0.31 15.18
N LYS A 84 -0.51 -0.23 16.28
CA LYS A 84 -1.37 0.50 17.21
C LYS A 84 -0.67 1.82 17.49
N PHE A 85 -1.43 2.91 17.55
CA PHE A 85 -0.84 4.19 17.96
C PHE A 85 -0.04 3.98 19.25
N PRO A 86 1.15 4.58 19.37
CA PRO A 86 1.89 4.49 20.62
C PRO A 86 1.03 5.03 21.79
N PRO A 87 1.26 4.52 23.02
CA PRO A 87 0.39 4.82 24.17
C PRO A 87 0.21 6.32 24.45
N ASP A 88 1.21 7.15 24.14
CA ASP A 88 1.19 8.61 24.26
C ASP A 88 0.10 9.27 23.41
N ILE A 89 -0.11 8.80 22.17
CA ILE A 89 -1.19 9.30 21.29
C ILE A 89 -2.56 8.89 21.85
N PHE A 90 -2.68 7.70 22.43
CA PHE A 90 -3.92 7.27 23.09
C PHE A 90 -4.23 8.10 24.33
N GLU A 91 -3.22 8.43 25.14
CA GLU A 91 -3.39 9.31 26.30
C GLU A 91 -3.79 10.73 25.89
N LEU A 92 -3.23 11.27 24.80
CA LEU A 92 -3.63 12.57 24.24
C LEU A 92 -5.08 12.59 23.73
N ILE A 93 -5.53 11.51 23.06
CA ILE A 93 -6.93 11.38 22.62
C ILE A 93 -7.87 11.30 23.83
N ARG A 94 -7.48 10.56 24.88
CA ARG A 94 -8.25 10.45 26.12
C ARG A 94 -8.35 11.80 26.83
N ALA A 95 -7.22 12.50 26.98
CA ALA A 95 -7.16 13.85 27.57
C ALA A 95 -8.07 14.82 26.81
N LYS A 96 -8.07 14.78 25.48
CA LYS A 96 -8.95 15.62 24.66
C LYS A 96 -10.43 15.35 24.92
N ASN A 97 -10.80 14.09 25.10
CA ASN A 97 -12.18 13.69 25.35
C ASN A 97 -12.64 13.94 26.80
N ALA A 98 -11.71 14.20 27.73
CA ALA A 98 -12.00 14.49 29.14
C ALA A 98 -12.35 15.96 29.43
N TYR A 99 -12.17 16.87 28.46
CA TYR A 99 -12.56 18.29 28.57
C TYR A 99 -13.83 18.55 27.73
N PRO A 100 -15.04 18.53 28.33
CA PRO A 100 -16.29 18.58 27.58
C PRO A 100 -16.76 20.03 27.30
N THR A 101 -16.13 21.04 27.90
CA THR A 101 -16.75 22.37 28.07
C THR A 101 -16.28 23.42 27.05
N PRO A 102 -17.19 24.25 26.50
CA PRO A 102 -16.88 25.30 25.52
C PRO A 102 -15.93 26.40 26.01
N ASP A 103 -15.81 26.58 27.33
CA ASP A 103 -15.06 27.68 27.97
C ASP A 103 -13.54 27.56 27.84
N HIS A 104 -13.05 26.44 27.30
CA HIS A 104 -11.62 26.16 27.13
C HIS A 104 -11.22 26.01 25.66
N ARG A 105 -11.89 26.73 24.76
CA ARG A 105 -11.70 26.66 23.30
C ARG A 105 -10.23 26.77 22.85
N SER A 106 -9.41 27.56 23.53
CA SER A 106 -7.96 27.67 23.25
C SER A 106 -7.20 26.39 23.60
N ILE A 107 -7.47 25.80 24.77
CA ILE A 107 -6.85 24.54 25.25
C ILE A 107 -7.29 23.37 24.37
N THR A 108 -8.58 23.29 24.01
CA THR A 108 -9.10 22.25 23.11
C THR A 108 -8.47 22.33 21.72
N ARG A 109 -8.20 23.53 21.20
CA ARG A 109 -7.50 23.73 19.92
C ARG A 109 -6.03 23.34 20.00
N ALA A 110 -5.33 23.74 21.06
CA ALA A 110 -3.93 23.39 21.26
C ALA A 110 -3.75 21.86 21.29
N LEU A 111 -4.57 21.17 22.09
CA LEU A 111 -4.55 19.72 22.20
C LEU A 111 -4.97 19.02 20.91
N GLN A 112 -5.93 19.57 20.16
CA GLN A 112 -6.29 19.06 18.84
C GLN A 112 -5.13 19.19 17.83
N CYS A 113 -4.43 20.33 17.84
CA CYS A 113 -3.25 20.53 17.00
C CYS A 113 -2.14 19.55 17.37
N GLU A 114 -1.93 19.30 18.67
CA GLU A 114 -0.93 18.34 19.14
C GLU A 114 -1.26 16.90 18.75
N VAL A 115 -2.51 16.46 18.92
CA VAL A 115 -2.97 15.15 18.44
C VAL A 115 -2.73 15.02 16.93
N LYS A 116 -3.08 16.04 16.15
CA LYS A 116 -2.85 16.03 14.69
C LYS A 116 -1.36 15.95 14.35
N ALA A 117 -0.53 16.72 15.04
CA ALA A 117 0.91 16.75 14.83
C ALA A 117 1.54 15.38 15.13
N ARG A 118 1.21 14.76 16.27
CA ARG A 118 1.73 13.45 16.67
C ARG A 118 1.29 12.32 15.77
N VAL A 119 0.02 12.33 15.34
CA VAL A 119 -0.49 11.36 14.37
C VAL A 119 0.21 11.52 13.02
N GLN A 120 0.43 12.76 12.58
CA GLN A 120 1.12 13.03 11.31
C GLN A 120 2.59 12.62 11.39
N GLU A 121 3.28 12.94 12.47
CA GLU A 121 4.67 12.53 12.74
C GLU A 121 4.80 11.01 12.73
N PHE A 122 3.90 10.29 13.42
CA PHE A 122 3.87 8.83 13.43
C PHE A 122 3.67 8.25 12.03
N ARG A 123 2.75 8.81 11.23
CA ARG A 123 2.53 8.39 9.84
C ARG A 123 3.76 8.66 8.98
N ASN A 124 4.36 9.85 9.08
CA ASN A 124 5.55 10.23 8.32
C ASN A 124 6.74 9.32 8.67
N LYS A 125 6.97 9.04 9.95
CA LYS A 125 8.00 8.10 10.40
C LYS A 125 7.75 6.70 9.90
N SER A 126 6.51 6.22 9.98
CA SER A 126 6.15 4.91 9.44
C SER A 126 6.32 4.82 7.92
N TRP A 127 6.06 5.90 7.19
CA TRP A 127 6.36 5.99 5.76
C TRP A 127 7.87 6.00 5.51
N SER A 128 8.66 6.72 6.31
CA SER A 128 10.12 6.72 6.22
C SER A 128 10.73 5.34 6.48
N ASP A 129 10.27 4.64 7.52
CA ASP A 129 10.69 3.27 7.84
C ASP A 129 10.38 2.33 6.66
N LEU A 130 9.19 2.46 6.07
CA LEU A 130 8.78 1.67 4.90
C LEU A 130 9.67 1.96 3.69
N MET A 131 9.96 3.24 3.42
CA MET A 131 10.83 3.65 2.32
C MET A 131 12.27 3.14 2.51
N GLU A 132 12.77 3.07 3.75
CA GLU A 132 14.06 2.48 4.08
C GLU A 132 14.06 0.95 3.93
N GLU A 133 12.97 0.28 4.30
CA GLU A 133 12.81 -1.18 4.15
C GLU A 133 12.79 -1.62 2.68
N ILE A 134 12.11 -0.84 1.82
CA ILE A 134 12.07 -1.08 0.38
C ILE A 134 13.26 -0.50 -0.37
N ARG A 135 14.24 0.09 0.33
CA ARG A 135 15.41 0.71 -0.31
C ARG A 135 16.17 -0.36 -1.10
N PRO A 136 16.38 -0.19 -2.42
CA PRO A 136 17.05 -1.19 -3.24
C PRO A 136 18.45 -1.50 -2.70
N THR A 137 18.68 -2.74 -2.30
CA THR A 137 19.98 -3.22 -1.78
C THR A 137 20.89 -3.74 -2.90
N HIS A 138 20.50 -3.58 -4.17
CA HIS A 138 21.23 -4.13 -5.30
C HIS A 138 22.58 -3.43 -5.50
N LYS A 139 23.67 -4.20 -5.33
CA LYS A 139 24.97 -3.87 -5.92
C LYS A 139 24.87 -4.15 -7.42
N ALA A 140 25.09 -3.13 -8.23
CA ALA A 140 25.27 -3.31 -9.66
C ALA A 140 26.52 -4.18 -9.90
N PHE A 141 26.38 -5.22 -10.72
CA PHE A 141 27.50 -5.99 -11.29
C PHE A 141 27.98 -5.30 -12.56
#